data_AF-A0A7J6LNX3-F1
#
_entry.id   AF-A0A7J6LNX3-F1
#
_cell.length_a   1.000
_cell.length_b   1.000
_cell.length_c   1.000
_cell.angle_alpha   90.00
_cell.angle_beta   90.00
_cell.angle_gamma   90.00
#
_symmetry.space_group_name_H-M   'P 1'
#
loop_
_entity.id
_entity.type
_entity.pdbx_description
1 polymer ?
#
loop_
_entity_poly.entity_id
_entity_poly.type
_entity_poly.pdbx_seq_one_letter_code
_entity_poly.pdbx_strand_id
1 'polypeptide(L)'
;MLSALSAGMDPEILSIVRRYAPRAVGGGAVLLVSMCVAKLIHTFIKSIKPVPFPGPKGVPFFGMALQLDQTKALACMRVWNKQYGKTIGFRVFSTPYVVTQKPETIRQLMKDRVKGYHMRQFNALNLLPRSGVFLSEGDHWRLNRKAAEPALSESSADSMVPTMTQMAKRMVNIVATLADSSGVIEDWVPHQWFRRCTLDFTVATHFGKDYNLQNTL
;
A
#
# COMPACT_ATOMS: atom_id res chain seq x y z
N MET A 1 -43.62 7.85 -16.18
CA MET A 1 -42.18 7.55 -16.36
C MET A 1 -41.87 6.10 -16.78
N LEU A 2 -42.72 5.10 -16.51
CA LEU A 2 -42.49 3.71 -16.95
C LEU A 2 -42.98 3.37 -18.38
N SER A 3 -43.60 4.31 -19.09
CA SER A 3 -44.04 4.10 -20.48
C SER A 3 -42.90 4.22 -21.50
N ALA A 4 -41.87 5.02 -21.21
CA ALA A 4 -40.78 5.33 -22.14
C ALA A 4 -39.71 4.23 -22.24
N LEU A 5 -39.67 3.26 -21.32
CA LEU A 5 -38.70 2.16 -21.28
C LEU A 5 -39.22 0.83 -21.86
N SER A 6 -40.46 0.82 -22.39
CA SER A 6 -41.14 -0.41 -22.83
C SER A 6 -41.06 -0.68 -24.34
N ALA A 7 -40.47 0.22 -25.12
CA ALA A 7 -40.54 0.20 -26.58
C ALA A 7 -39.62 -0.81 -27.29
N GLY A 8 -39.16 -1.87 -26.61
CA GLY A 8 -38.28 -2.87 -27.24
C GLY A 8 -37.96 -4.11 -26.41
N MET A 9 -38.70 -4.39 -25.34
CA MET A 9 -38.51 -5.63 -24.56
C MET A 9 -39.54 -6.69 -24.96
N ASP A 10 -39.05 -7.91 -25.10
CA ASP A 10 -39.82 -9.13 -25.36
C ASP A 10 -41.02 -9.26 -24.38
N PRO A 11 -42.24 -9.54 -24.86
CA PRO A 11 -43.43 -9.70 -24.03
C PRO A 11 -43.28 -10.74 -22.89
N GLU A 12 -42.42 -11.76 -23.04
CA GLU A 12 -42.13 -12.68 -21.94
C GLU A 12 -41.31 -12.03 -20.82
N ILE A 13 -40.29 -11.24 -21.18
CA ILE A 13 -39.46 -10.50 -20.22
C ILE A 13 -40.30 -9.45 -19.49
N LEU A 14 -41.22 -8.78 -20.21
CA LEU A 14 -42.20 -7.88 -19.59
C LEU A 14 -43.09 -8.59 -18.57
N SER A 15 -43.49 -9.84 -18.84
CA SER A 15 -44.31 -10.63 -17.92
C SER A 15 -43.54 -11.04 -16.65
N ILE A 16 -42.24 -11.36 -16.78
CA ILE A 16 -41.35 -11.72 -15.67
C ILE A 16 -41.03 -10.48 -14.84
N VAL A 17 -40.66 -9.37 -15.48
CA VAL A 17 -40.41 -8.09 -14.82
C VAL A 17 -41.67 -7.58 -14.14
N ARG A 18 -42.88 -7.77 -14.69
CA ARG A 18 -44.14 -7.39 -14.03
C ARG A 18 -44.54 -8.34 -12.90
N ARG A 19 -44.06 -9.59 -12.93
CA ARG A 19 -44.26 -10.62 -11.89
C ARG A 19 -43.30 -10.44 -10.71
N TYR A 20 -42.08 -9.94 -10.97
CA TYR A 20 -41.06 -9.62 -9.96
C TYR A 20 -40.98 -8.12 -9.61
N ALA A 21 -41.61 -7.24 -10.39
CA ALA A 21 -41.89 -5.86 -9.98
C ALA A 21 -42.79 -5.96 -8.76
N PRO A 22 -42.35 -5.47 -7.60
CA PRO A 22 -43.04 -5.73 -6.35
C PRO A 22 -44.47 -5.23 -6.45
N ARG A 23 -45.44 -6.15 -6.40
CA ARG A 23 -46.83 -5.81 -6.08
C ARG A 23 -46.81 -5.11 -4.73
N ALA A 24 -46.85 -3.77 -4.79
CA ALA A 24 -46.99 -2.87 -3.66
C ALA A 24 -46.54 -3.47 -2.32
N VAL A 25 -45.24 -3.70 -2.15
CA VAL A 25 -44.66 -3.60 -0.81
C VAL A 25 -44.92 -2.14 -0.46
N GLY A 26 -45.97 -1.91 0.34
CA GLY A 26 -46.56 -0.58 0.53
C GLY A 26 -45.47 0.45 0.77
N GLY A 27 -45.58 1.65 0.19
CA GLY A 27 -44.56 2.69 0.32
C GLY A 27 -44.10 2.91 1.77
N GLY A 28 -44.98 2.63 2.74
CA GLY A 28 -44.64 2.56 4.17
C GLY A 28 -43.56 1.55 4.54
N ALA A 29 -43.57 0.32 4.02
CA ALA A 29 -42.53 -0.68 4.32
C ALA A 29 -41.16 -0.29 3.75
N VAL A 30 -41.12 0.28 2.53
CA VAL A 30 -39.87 0.79 1.94
C VAL A 30 -39.35 2.00 2.73
N LEU A 31 -40.22 2.92 3.14
CA LEU A 31 -39.87 4.06 3.98
C LEU A 31 -39.39 3.62 5.37
N LEU A 32 -40.02 2.62 5.99
CA LEU A 32 -39.61 2.07 7.27
C LEU A 32 -38.25 1.39 7.19
N VAL A 33 -37.99 0.58 6.15
CA VAL A 33 -36.67 -0.02 5.93
C VAL A 33 -35.62 1.07 5.69
N SER A 34 -35.92 2.08 4.88
CA SER A 34 -35.04 3.24 4.66
C SER A 34 -34.73 4.01 5.95
N MET A 35 -35.74 4.27 6.78
CA MET A 35 -35.56 4.92 8.09
C MET A 35 -34.78 4.04 9.07
N CYS A 36 -35.00 2.73 9.08
CA CYS A 36 -34.24 1.78 9.88
C CYS A 36 -32.78 1.74 9.45
N VAL A 37 -32.50 1.68 8.15
CA VAL A 37 -31.14 1.74 7.60
C VAL A 37 -30.49 3.08 7.92
N ALA A 38 -31.21 4.20 7.75
CA ALA A 38 -30.69 5.53 8.09
C ALA A 38 -30.41 5.67 9.59
N LYS A 39 -31.28 5.15 10.47
CA LYS A 39 -31.04 5.12 11.92
C LYS A 39 -29.86 4.22 12.28
N LEU A 40 -29.72 3.06 11.64
CA LEU A 40 -28.56 2.18 11.80
C LEU A 40 -27.28 2.93 11.40
N ILE A 41 -27.24 3.50 10.19
CA ILE A 41 -26.11 4.30 9.69
C ILE A 41 -25.81 5.47 10.65
N HIS A 42 -26.83 6.20 11.12
CA HIS A 42 -26.65 7.32 12.04
C HIS A 42 -26.09 6.87 13.40
N THR A 43 -26.58 5.75 13.93
CA THR A 43 -26.10 5.16 15.19
C THR A 43 -24.67 4.67 15.02
N PHE A 44 -24.36 4.02 13.89
CA PHE A 44 -23.01 3.61 13.52
C PHE A 44 -22.07 4.80 13.40
N ILE A 45 -22.46 5.90 12.74
CA ILE A 45 -21.66 7.12 12.62
C ILE A 45 -21.42 7.76 13.99
N LYS A 46 -22.43 7.85 14.85
CA LYS A 46 -22.28 8.37 16.22
C LYS A 46 -21.37 7.50 17.10
N SER A 47 -21.32 6.20 16.84
CA SER A 47 -20.40 5.28 17.52
C SER A 47 -18.92 5.49 17.12
N ILE A 48 -18.63 6.27 16.08
CA ILE A 48 -17.27 6.54 15.63
C ILE A 48 -16.62 7.58 16.55
N LYS A 49 -15.69 7.14 17.41
CA LYS A 49 -14.93 8.03 18.30
C LYS A 49 -14.09 9.05 17.49
N PRO A 50 -14.05 10.34 17.86
CA PRO A 50 -13.17 11.31 17.22
C PRO A 50 -11.70 10.92 17.44
N VAL A 51 -10.85 11.23 16.45
CA VAL A 51 -9.40 11.06 16.59
C VAL A 51 -8.88 12.29 17.35
N PRO A 52 -8.10 12.13 18.44
CA PRO A 52 -7.67 13.24 19.31
C PRO A 52 -6.52 14.08 18.71
N PHE A 53 -6.37 14.09 17.38
CA PHE A 53 -5.32 14.80 16.67
C PHE A 53 -5.92 15.67 15.56
N PRO A 54 -5.33 16.84 15.27
CA PRO A 54 -5.78 17.68 14.18
C PRO A 54 -5.57 16.96 12.84
N GLY A 55 -6.45 17.15 11.87
CA GLY A 55 -6.31 16.53 10.57
C GLY A 55 -7.51 16.70 9.65
N PRO A 56 -7.40 16.21 8.41
CA PRO A 56 -8.44 16.33 7.41
C PRO A 56 -9.70 15.56 7.83
N LYS A 57 -10.85 16.22 7.70
CA LYS A 57 -12.16 15.62 8.01
C LYS A 57 -12.69 14.90 6.78
N GLY A 58 -13.01 13.62 6.96
CA GLY A 58 -13.56 12.78 5.91
C GLY A 58 -15.05 12.93 5.72
N VAL A 59 -15.54 12.35 4.62
CA VAL A 59 -16.98 12.19 4.43
C VAL A 59 -17.54 11.23 5.49
N PRO A 60 -18.82 11.38 5.89
CA PRO A 60 -19.46 10.43 6.78
C PRO A 60 -19.33 8.99 6.25
N PHE A 61 -19.17 8.01 7.15
CA PHE A 61 -18.95 6.58 6.88
C PHE A 61 -17.62 6.20 6.19
N PHE A 62 -17.25 6.81 5.07
CA PHE A 62 -16.03 6.45 4.32
C PHE A 62 -14.75 7.13 4.84
N GLY A 63 -14.88 8.19 5.63
CA GLY A 63 -13.74 8.97 6.08
C GLY A 63 -12.96 9.56 4.91
N MET A 64 -11.64 9.37 4.91
CA MET A 64 -10.74 9.78 3.82
C MET A 64 -10.67 8.77 2.68
N ALA A 65 -11.38 7.64 2.72
CA ALA A 65 -11.20 6.57 1.74
C ALA A 65 -11.39 7.02 0.27
N LEU A 66 -12.31 7.94 0.02
CA LEU A 66 -12.58 8.49 -1.33
C LEU A 66 -11.62 9.60 -1.74
N GLN A 67 -10.91 10.20 -0.79
CA GLN A 67 -10.01 11.34 -1.01
C GLN A 67 -8.54 10.92 -1.00
N LEU A 68 -8.24 9.73 -0.50
CA LEU A 68 -6.89 9.22 -0.37
C LEU A 68 -6.50 8.45 -1.64
N ASP A 69 -5.70 9.11 -2.48
CA ASP A 69 -4.97 8.43 -3.56
C ASP A 69 -3.75 7.70 -2.97
N GLN A 70 -3.72 6.37 -3.09
CA GLN A 70 -2.62 5.54 -2.56
C GLN A 70 -1.27 5.88 -3.21
N THR A 71 -1.27 6.26 -4.49
CA THR A 71 -0.03 6.59 -5.22
C THR A 71 0.55 7.93 -4.77
N LYS A 72 -0.30 8.84 -4.30
CA LYS A 72 0.06 10.18 -3.83
C LYS A 72 0.02 10.32 -2.31
N ALA A 73 -0.10 9.22 -1.57
CA ALA A 73 -0.28 9.24 -0.12
C ALA A 73 0.82 10.04 0.58
N LEU A 74 2.09 9.84 0.22
CA LEU A 74 3.21 10.59 0.81
C LEU A 74 3.13 12.10 0.51
N ALA A 75 2.75 12.48 -0.71
CA ALA A 75 2.57 13.88 -1.08
C ALA A 75 1.41 14.51 -0.30
N CYS A 76 0.31 13.78 -0.16
CA CYS A 76 -0.86 14.18 0.62
C CYS A 76 -0.51 14.41 2.11
N MET A 77 0.22 13.48 2.73
CA MET A 77 0.71 13.63 4.10
C MET A 77 1.59 14.86 4.26
N ARG A 78 2.44 15.17 3.28
CA ARG A 78 3.29 16.37 3.32
C ARG A 78 2.48 17.66 3.31
N VAL A 79 1.39 17.72 2.54
CA VAL A 79 0.47 18.87 2.54
C VAL A 79 -0.24 18.98 3.89
N TRP A 80 -0.78 17.89 4.41
CA TRP A 80 -1.47 17.88 5.70
C TRP A 80 -0.56 18.21 6.87
N ASN A 81 0.70 17.78 6.86
CA ASN A 81 1.64 18.14 7.91
C ASN A 81 1.95 19.64 7.93
N LYS A 82 1.95 20.30 6.76
CA LYS A 82 2.06 21.77 6.70
C LYS A 82 0.83 22.48 7.25
N GLN A 83 -0.35 21.91 7.03
CA GLN A 83 -1.63 22.54 7.40
C GLN A 83 -2.03 22.28 8.86
N TYR A 84 -1.85 21.06 9.36
CA TYR A 84 -2.34 20.59 10.66
C TYR A 84 -1.21 20.35 11.68
N GLY A 85 0.05 20.46 11.25
CA GLY A 85 1.24 20.31 12.09
C GLY A 85 1.88 18.92 12.01
N LYS A 86 2.87 18.68 12.89
CA LYS A 86 3.75 17.49 12.83
C LYS A 86 3.07 16.16 13.19
N THR A 87 1.89 16.18 13.77
CA THR A 87 1.13 14.97 14.14
C THR A 87 -0.30 15.15 13.70
N ILE A 88 -0.73 14.31 12.77
CA ILE A 88 -2.05 14.40 12.16
C ILE A 88 -2.86 13.14 12.43
N GLY A 89 -4.16 13.31 12.58
CA GLY A 89 -5.12 12.22 12.76
C GLY A 89 -6.19 12.23 11.69
N PHE A 90 -6.48 11.08 11.10
CA PHE A 90 -7.57 10.93 10.15
C PHE A 90 -8.19 9.54 10.23
N ARG A 91 -9.28 9.31 9.51
CA ARG A 91 -9.97 8.02 9.47
C ARG A 91 -10.08 7.53 8.04
N VAL A 92 -9.93 6.23 7.85
CA VAL A 92 -10.29 5.53 6.61
C VAL A 92 -11.32 4.48 7.01
N PHE A 93 -12.56 4.65 6.55
CA PHE A 93 -13.73 3.93 7.08
C PHE A 93 -13.82 4.05 8.62
N SER A 94 -13.94 2.92 9.32
CA SER A 94 -13.99 2.81 10.78
C SER A 94 -12.61 2.82 11.45
N THR A 95 -11.51 2.80 10.69
CA THR A 95 -10.15 2.68 11.24
C THR A 95 -9.50 4.06 11.42
N PRO A 96 -9.10 4.45 12.65
CA PRO A 96 -8.34 5.66 12.89
C PRO A 96 -6.86 5.47 12.52
N TYR A 97 -6.28 6.49 11.90
CA TYR A 97 -4.88 6.57 11.54
C TYR A 97 -4.26 7.82 12.17
N VAL A 98 -3.05 7.66 12.70
CA VAL A 98 -2.24 8.75 13.23
C VAL A 98 -0.89 8.72 12.53
N VAL A 99 -0.49 9.85 11.97
CA VAL A 99 0.80 10.03 11.29
C VAL A 99 1.56 11.10 12.03
N THR A 100 2.83 10.81 12.35
CA THR A 100 3.69 11.74 13.09
C THR A 100 5.05 11.89 12.42
N GLN A 101 5.57 13.12 12.44
CA GLN A 101 6.92 13.49 12.00
C GLN A 101 7.81 13.95 13.17
N LYS A 102 7.34 13.82 14.42
CA LYS A 102 8.13 14.20 15.61
C LYS A 102 9.20 13.13 15.88
N PRO A 103 10.51 13.46 15.79
CA PRO A 103 11.59 12.48 15.98
C PRO A 103 11.54 11.76 17.32
N GLU A 104 11.15 12.46 18.38
CA GLU A 104 11.06 11.94 19.74
C GLU A 104 9.97 10.87 19.84
N THR A 105 8.80 11.15 19.26
CA THR A 105 7.69 10.19 19.20
C THR A 105 8.05 8.98 18.35
N ILE A 106 8.69 9.18 17.18
CA ILE A 106 9.13 8.08 16.32
C ILE A 106 10.16 7.21 17.05
N ARG A 107 11.13 7.83 17.72
CA ARG A 107 12.14 7.12 18.52
C ARG A 107 11.51 6.31 19.64
N GLN A 108 10.56 6.89 20.36
CA GLN A 108 9.81 6.20 21.40
C GLN A 108 9.05 5.00 20.82
N LEU A 109 8.30 5.18 19.74
CA LEU A 109 7.55 4.10 19.08
C LEU A 109 8.46 2.95 18.59
N MET A 110 9.64 3.28 18.05
CA MET A 110 10.61 2.27 17.60
C MET A 110 11.31 1.55 18.77
N LYS A 111 11.53 2.24 19.89
CA LYS A 111 12.21 1.69 21.07
C LYS A 111 11.30 0.85 21.94
N ASP A 112 10.10 1.34 22.22
CA ASP A 112 9.26 0.82 23.29
C ASP A 112 8.79 -0.61 23.02
N ARG A 113 9.02 -1.17 21.80
CA ARG A 113 8.69 -2.55 21.37
C ARG A 113 7.37 -3.02 22.01
N VAL A 114 6.39 -2.11 22.05
CA VAL A 114 5.24 -2.24 22.95
C VAL A 114 4.48 -3.48 22.54
N LYS A 115 4.22 -4.38 23.50
CA LYS A 115 3.34 -5.54 23.28
C LYS A 115 2.02 -5.04 22.69
N GLY A 116 1.71 -5.43 21.46
CA GLY A 116 0.50 -5.01 20.73
C GLY A 116 0.74 -4.02 19.59
N TYR A 117 1.95 -3.47 19.40
CA TYR A 117 2.30 -2.77 18.17
C TYR A 117 2.72 -3.78 17.11
N HIS A 118 1.79 -4.09 16.21
CA HIS A 118 2.04 -4.93 15.06
C HIS A 118 2.49 -4.05 13.89
N MET A 119 3.63 -4.39 13.30
CA MET A 119 4.01 -3.79 12.02
C MET A 119 2.93 -4.17 10.99
N ARG A 120 2.52 -3.23 10.14
CA ARG A 120 1.43 -3.46 9.18
C ARG A 120 1.68 -4.78 8.45
N GLN A 121 0.79 -5.75 8.67
CA GLN A 121 0.89 -7.04 8.00
C GLN A 121 0.65 -6.79 6.51
N PHE A 122 1.72 -6.87 5.72
CA PHE A 122 1.64 -6.96 4.25
C PHE A 122 0.82 -8.19 3.82
N ASN A 123 0.58 -9.10 4.75
CA ASN A 123 -0.20 -10.31 4.60
C ASN A 123 -1.54 -10.27 5.36
N ALA A 124 -2.25 -9.14 5.38
CA ALA A 124 -3.52 -9.01 6.09
C ALA A 124 -4.59 -10.03 5.66
N LEU A 125 -4.47 -10.59 4.45
CA LEU A 125 -5.33 -11.65 3.90
C LEU A 125 -4.75 -13.07 4.09
N ASN A 126 -3.61 -13.24 4.76
CA ASN A 126 -2.89 -14.51 4.91
C ASN A 126 -2.60 -15.26 3.59
N LEU A 127 -2.45 -14.53 2.48
CA LEU A 127 -2.16 -15.09 1.15
C LEU A 127 -0.70 -15.52 0.95
N LEU A 128 0.20 -15.02 1.78
CA LEU A 128 1.62 -15.39 1.78
C LEU A 128 1.94 -16.31 2.96
N PRO A 129 2.96 -17.19 2.84
CA PRO A 129 3.49 -17.91 3.99
C PRO A 129 3.92 -16.92 5.08
N ARG A 130 3.56 -17.19 6.34
CA ARG A 130 3.92 -16.33 7.50
C ARG A 130 5.39 -16.50 7.93
N SER A 131 6.24 -16.86 6.98
CA SER A 131 7.66 -17.14 7.17
C SER A 131 8.53 -15.95 6.75
N GLY A 132 9.68 -15.80 7.38
CA GLY A 132 10.65 -14.74 7.08
C GLY A 132 10.53 -13.52 7.99
N VAL A 133 11.60 -12.72 8.02
CA VAL A 133 11.78 -11.61 8.98
C VAL A 133 10.76 -10.47 8.80
N PHE A 134 10.17 -10.34 7.60
CA PHE A 134 9.21 -9.27 7.28
C PHE A 134 7.74 -9.64 7.55
N LEU A 135 7.42 -10.93 7.61
CA LEU A 135 6.02 -11.42 7.71
C LEU A 135 5.71 -12.09 9.05
N SER A 136 6.74 -12.49 9.80
CA SER A 136 6.60 -13.10 11.12
C SER A 136 6.49 -12.05 12.23
N GLU A 137 5.86 -12.42 13.34
CA GLU A 137 5.73 -11.59 14.55
C GLU A 137 6.10 -12.40 15.80
N GLY A 138 6.29 -11.71 16.93
CA GLY A 138 6.53 -12.35 18.23
C GLY A 138 7.78 -13.23 18.25
N ASP A 139 7.67 -14.42 18.83
CA ASP A 139 8.79 -15.35 18.98
C ASP A 139 9.30 -15.89 17.62
N HIS A 140 8.40 -16.12 16.65
CA HIS A 140 8.79 -16.53 15.29
C HIS A 140 9.64 -15.46 14.61
N TRP A 141 9.28 -14.19 14.77
CA TRP A 141 10.11 -13.10 14.30
C TRP A 141 11.46 -13.05 14.99
N ARG A 142 11.52 -13.26 16.30
CA ARG A 142 12.78 -13.29 17.05
C ARG A 142 13.72 -14.37 16.52
N LEU A 143 13.18 -15.55 16.23
CA LEU A 143 13.93 -16.66 15.63
C LEU A 143 14.42 -16.32 14.21
N ASN A 144 13.52 -15.88 13.33
CA ASN A 144 13.87 -15.52 11.95
C ASN A 144 14.90 -14.39 11.88
N ARG A 145 14.78 -13.39 12.76
CA ARG A 145 15.74 -12.28 12.85
C ARG A 145 17.10 -12.76 13.31
N LYS A 146 17.16 -13.62 14.34
CA LYS A 146 18.43 -14.19 14.83
C LYS A 146 19.11 -15.04 13.75
N ALA A 147 18.34 -15.77 12.94
CA ALA A 147 18.87 -16.54 11.82
C ALA A 147 19.40 -15.64 10.68
N ALA A 148 18.77 -14.49 10.43
CA ALA A 148 19.18 -13.56 9.37
C ALA A 148 20.32 -12.61 9.77
N GLU A 149 20.51 -12.37 11.08
CA GLU A 149 21.48 -11.41 11.62
C GLU A 149 22.93 -11.61 11.10
N PRO A 150 23.48 -12.84 10.99
CA PRO A 150 24.85 -13.03 10.48
C PRO A 150 25.04 -12.53 9.05
N ALA A 151 24.02 -12.61 8.20
CA ALA A 151 24.07 -12.13 6.82
C ALA A 151 24.18 -10.59 6.74
N LEU A 152 23.82 -9.89 7.82
CA LEU A 152 23.88 -8.42 7.94
C LEU A 152 25.02 -7.95 8.85
N SER A 153 25.95 -8.85 9.21
CA SER A 153 27.14 -8.49 9.99
C SER A 153 28.12 -7.65 9.16
N GLU A 154 29.00 -6.91 9.83
CA GLU A 154 30.06 -6.11 9.20
C GLU A 154 30.95 -6.97 8.28
N SER A 155 31.39 -8.14 8.76
CA SER A 155 32.18 -9.07 7.95
C SER A 155 31.44 -9.55 6.70
N SER A 156 30.14 -9.84 6.80
CA SER A 156 29.32 -10.19 5.64
C SER A 156 29.23 -9.02 4.67
N ALA A 157 29.01 -7.79 5.15
CA ALA A 157 28.96 -6.60 4.31
C ALA A 157 30.29 -6.37 3.57
N ASP A 158 31.42 -6.47 4.28
CA ASP A 158 32.76 -6.32 3.69
C ASP A 158 33.03 -7.37 2.62
N SER A 159 32.60 -8.62 2.84
CA SER A 159 32.76 -9.70 1.86
C SER A 159 32.01 -9.45 0.55
N MET A 160 30.93 -8.67 0.58
CA MET A 160 30.13 -8.36 -0.61
C MET A 160 30.77 -7.26 -1.46
N VAL A 161 31.53 -6.34 -0.85
CA VAL A 161 32.09 -5.13 -1.51
C VAL A 161 32.81 -5.42 -2.83
N PRO A 162 33.69 -6.44 -2.94
CA PRO A 162 34.37 -6.75 -4.20
C PRO A 162 33.38 -7.09 -5.32
N THR A 163 32.37 -7.91 -5.04
CA THR A 163 31.33 -8.30 -5.99
C THR A 163 30.48 -7.09 -6.39
N MET A 164 30.07 -6.22 -5.44
CA MET A 164 29.33 -4.99 -5.79
C MET A 164 30.14 -4.09 -6.70
N THR A 165 31.42 -3.93 -6.39
CA THR A 165 32.35 -3.10 -7.16
C THR A 165 32.51 -3.61 -8.58
N GLN A 166 32.60 -4.93 -8.75
CA GLN A 166 32.64 -5.55 -10.07
C GLN A 166 31.37 -5.26 -10.88
N MET A 167 30.18 -5.42 -10.27
CA MET A 167 28.90 -5.15 -10.96
C MET A 167 28.75 -3.68 -11.32
N ALA A 168 29.17 -2.77 -10.44
CA ALA A 168 29.15 -1.34 -10.69
C ALA A 168 30.13 -0.94 -11.82
N LYS A 169 31.36 -1.47 -11.81
CA LYS A 169 32.34 -1.24 -12.88
C LYS A 169 31.83 -1.75 -14.24
N ARG A 170 31.17 -2.91 -14.26
CA ARG A 170 30.53 -3.42 -15.49
C ARG A 170 29.51 -2.42 -16.04
N MET A 171 28.61 -1.92 -15.20
CA MET A 171 27.60 -0.95 -15.61
C MET A 171 28.26 0.30 -16.22
N VAL A 172 29.28 0.84 -15.54
CA VAL A 172 30.03 2.02 -16.00
C VAL A 172 30.69 1.75 -17.35
N ASN A 173 31.34 0.60 -17.51
CA ASN A 173 32.01 0.25 -18.77
C ASN A 173 31.02 0.13 -19.93
N ILE A 174 29.86 -0.53 -19.71
CA ILE A 174 28.82 -0.65 -20.74
C ILE A 174 28.32 0.74 -21.15
N VAL A 175 28.00 1.60 -20.17
CA VAL A 175 27.51 2.96 -20.43
C VAL A 175 28.57 3.81 -21.13
N ALA A 176 29.85 3.68 -20.77
CA ALA A 176 30.95 4.37 -21.44
C ALA A 176 31.09 3.93 -22.89
N THR A 177 31.08 2.62 -23.16
CA THR A 177 31.13 2.11 -24.54
C THR A 177 29.94 2.59 -25.37
N LEU A 178 28.74 2.63 -24.78
CA LEU A 178 27.56 3.16 -25.46
C LEU A 178 27.69 4.67 -25.73
N ALA A 179 28.28 5.43 -24.82
CA ALA A 179 28.52 6.86 -25.02
C ALA A 179 29.54 7.10 -26.14
N ASP A 180 30.54 6.24 -26.28
CA ASP A 180 31.55 6.32 -27.34
C ASP A 180 31.01 5.85 -28.71
N SER A 181 30.07 4.91 -28.73
CA SER A 181 29.51 4.33 -29.97
C SER A 181 28.29 5.07 -30.53
N SER A 182 27.59 5.86 -29.70
CA SER A 182 26.31 6.46 -30.05
C SER A 182 26.41 7.98 -30.14
N GLY A 183 25.97 8.57 -31.25
CA GLY A 183 25.49 9.95 -31.24
C GLY A 183 24.32 10.10 -30.25
N VAL A 184 24.04 11.33 -29.81
CA VAL A 184 23.03 11.74 -28.80
C VAL A 184 21.94 10.67 -28.58
N ILE A 185 21.92 10.09 -27.38
CA ILE A 185 20.89 9.12 -26.97
C ILE A 185 19.60 9.88 -26.68
N GLU A 186 18.61 9.80 -27.59
CA GLU A 186 17.31 10.48 -27.43
C GLU A 186 16.48 9.90 -26.26
N ASP A 187 16.59 8.59 -25.99
CA ASP A 187 15.82 7.89 -24.96
C ASP A 187 16.70 7.35 -23.81
N TRP A 188 17.42 8.24 -23.12
CA TRP A 188 18.23 7.86 -21.95
C TRP A 188 17.36 7.60 -20.70
N VAL A 189 17.30 6.33 -20.27
CA VAL A 189 16.50 5.89 -19.13
C VAL A 189 17.40 5.30 -18.01
N PRO A 190 18.02 6.13 -17.15
CA PRO A 190 19.03 5.67 -16.21
C PRO A 190 18.51 4.69 -15.16
N HIS A 191 17.22 4.77 -14.78
CA HIS A 191 16.64 3.89 -13.76
C HIS A 191 16.70 2.40 -14.15
N GLN A 192 16.67 2.08 -15.45
CA GLN A 192 16.73 0.69 -15.91
C GLN A 192 18.13 0.08 -15.66
N TRP A 193 19.18 0.87 -15.84
CA TRP A 193 20.56 0.46 -15.59
C TRP A 193 20.80 0.17 -14.11
N PHE A 194 20.36 1.09 -13.23
CA PHE A 194 20.44 0.86 -11.78
C PHE A 194 19.63 -0.35 -11.34
N ARG A 195 18.44 -0.58 -11.92
CA ARG A 195 17.63 -1.76 -11.63
C ARG A 195 18.37 -3.06 -12.00
N ARG A 196 18.99 -3.12 -13.18
CA ARG A 196 19.77 -4.30 -13.64
C ARG A 196 21.00 -4.53 -12.78
N CYS A 197 21.77 -3.47 -12.50
CA CYS A 197 22.92 -3.53 -11.60
C CYS A 197 22.53 -4.01 -10.19
N THR A 198 21.39 -3.55 -9.66
CA THR A 198 20.89 -3.98 -8.34
C THR A 198 20.48 -5.45 -8.34
N LEU A 199 19.87 -5.95 -9.42
CA LEU A 199 19.56 -7.37 -9.57
C LEU A 199 20.83 -8.21 -9.65
N ASP A 200 21.82 -7.81 -10.46
CA ASP A 200 23.13 -8.49 -10.54
C ASP A 200 23.84 -8.50 -9.17
N PHE A 201 23.86 -7.36 -8.47
CA PHE A 201 24.37 -7.27 -7.09
C PHE A 201 23.70 -8.30 -6.19
N THR A 202 22.36 -8.30 -6.17
CA THR A 202 21.59 -9.17 -5.26
C THR A 202 21.87 -10.63 -5.57
N VAL A 203 21.85 -11.01 -6.85
CA VAL A 203 21.98 -12.41 -7.25
C VAL A 203 23.41 -12.91 -7.06
N ALA A 204 24.41 -12.10 -7.40
CA ALA A 204 25.82 -12.45 -7.22
C ALA A 204 26.20 -12.56 -5.74
N THR A 205 25.69 -11.68 -4.88
CA THR A 205 26.01 -11.70 -3.45
C THR A 205 25.23 -12.76 -2.67
N HIS A 206 23.93 -12.96 -2.96
CA HIS A 206 23.10 -13.88 -2.18
C HIS A 206 23.15 -15.32 -2.68
N PHE A 207 23.37 -15.54 -3.99
CA PHE A 207 23.42 -16.88 -4.57
C PHE A 207 24.81 -17.26 -5.10
N GLY A 208 25.80 -16.38 -4.97
CA GLY A 208 27.18 -16.64 -5.41
C GLY A 208 27.35 -16.78 -6.92
N LYS A 209 26.35 -16.36 -7.72
CA LYS A 209 26.36 -16.53 -9.17
C LYS A 209 26.07 -15.22 -9.90
N ASP A 210 26.96 -14.89 -10.81
CA ASP A 210 26.81 -13.78 -11.74
C ASP A 210 26.04 -14.24 -12.99
N TYR A 211 24.85 -13.70 -13.19
CA TYR A 211 24.01 -13.97 -14.36
C TYR A 211 24.17 -12.94 -15.47
N ASN A 212 24.97 -11.89 -15.24
CA ASN A 212 25.27 -10.86 -16.21
C ASN A 212 24.01 -10.21 -16.83
N LEU A 213 23.00 -9.90 -16.00
CA LEU A 213 21.70 -9.38 -16.43
C LEU A 213 21.80 -7.99 -17.08
N GLN A 214 22.92 -7.29 -16.85
CA GLN A 214 23.23 -6.04 -17.52
C GLN A 214 23.44 -6.18 -19.04
N ASN A 215 23.85 -7.36 -19.52
CA ASN A 215 24.18 -7.60 -20.94
C ASN A 215 23.07 -8.30 -21.75
N THR A 216 21.96 -8.72 -21.13
CA THR A 216 20.81 -9.34 -21.83
C THR A 216 19.91 -8.29 -22.52
N LEU A 217 20.44 -7.62 -23.55
CA LEU A 217 19.67 -6.77 -24.48
C LEU A 217 19.57 -7.43 -25.86
#